data_AF-A9IUE4-F1
#
_entry.id   AF-A9IUE4-F1
#
_cell.length_a   1.000
_cell.length_b   1.000
_cell.length_c   1.000
_cell.angle_alpha   90.00
_cell.angle_beta   90.00
_cell.angle_gamma   90.00
#
_symmetry.space_group_name_H-M   'P 1'
#
loop_
_entity.id
_entity.type
_entity.pdbx_description
1 polymer ?
#
loop_
_entity_poly.entity_id
_entity_poly.type
_entity_poly.pdbx_seq_one_letter_code
_entity_poly.pdbx_strand_id
1 'polypeptide(L)'
;MKLNNILKLSIFFMVIVCVSLIVSISISEVFHLPYCQTFIYSSTQSVTKIGQNSFTASQVKNCLMQNGFENIKRLRLDDKGIWRALVKFKKSHFFVSVDYSGTISIQNERKKYD
;
A
#
# COMPACT_ATOMS: atom_id res chain seq x y z
N MET A 1 -6.24 -41.69 -33.89
CA MET A 1 -5.09 -41.11 -33.17
C MET A 1 -5.16 -39.59 -33.00
N LYS A 2 -5.61 -38.82 -34.01
CA LYS A 2 -5.71 -37.34 -33.98
C LYS A 2 -6.63 -36.76 -32.89
N LEU A 3 -7.78 -37.39 -32.63
CA LEU A 3 -8.77 -36.90 -31.64
C LEU A 3 -8.27 -36.99 -30.18
N ASN A 4 -7.54 -38.05 -29.83
CA ASN A 4 -6.96 -38.24 -28.49
C ASN A 4 -5.91 -37.16 -28.18
N ASN A 5 -5.13 -36.74 -29.18
CA ASN A 5 -4.11 -35.72 -29.00
C ASN A 5 -4.71 -34.32 -28.82
N ILE A 6 -5.82 -34.02 -29.51
CA ILE A 6 -6.56 -32.75 -29.36
C ILE A 6 -7.24 -32.68 -27.99
N LEU A 7 -7.82 -33.79 -27.52
CA LEU A 7 -8.46 -33.86 -26.20
C LEU A 7 -7.44 -33.66 -25.07
N LYS A 8 -6.27 -34.30 -25.17
CA LYS A 8 -5.16 -34.13 -24.19
C LYS A 8 -4.63 -32.70 -24.16
N LEU A 9 -4.50 -32.05 -25.32
CA LEU A 9 -4.05 -30.66 -25.42
C LEU A 9 -5.05 -29.68 -24.77
N SER A 10 -6.35 -29.91 -24.99
CA SER A 10 -7.42 -29.12 -24.37
C SER A 10 -7.42 -29.25 -22.84
N ILE A 11 -7.29 -30.48 -22.33
CA ILE A 11 -7.21 -30.72 -20.88
C ILE A 11 -5.99 -30.03 -20.27
N PHE A 12 -4.83 -30.13 -20.92
CA PHE A 12 -3.61 -29.48 -20.45
C PHE A 12 -3.75 -27.96 -20.41
N PHE A 13 -4.38 -27.37 -21.43
CA PHE A 13 -4.65 -25.93 -21.48
C PHE A 13 -5.61 -25.48 -20.37
N MET A 14 -6.68 -26.24 -20.11
CA MET A 14 -7.62 -25.94 -19.03
C MET A 14 -6.96 -26.03 -17.65
N VAL A 15 -6.07 -27.00 -17.42
CA VAL A 15 -5.31 -27.10 -16.17
C VAL A 15 -4.39 -25.90 -15.98
N ILE A 16 -3.68 -25.45 -17.02
CA ILE A 16 -2.81 -24.25 -16.95
C ILE A 16 -3.61 -23.00 -16.61
N VAL A 17 -4.77 -22.80 -17.25
CA VAL A 17 -5.66 -21.66 -16.98
C VAL A 17 -6.17 -21.70 -15.54
N CYS A 18 -6.60 -22.87 -15.06
CA CYS A 18 -7.06 -23.05 -13.68
C CYS A 18 -5.96 -22.76 -12.65
N VAL A 19 -4.74 -23.27 -12.87
CA VAL A 19 -3.60 -23.02 -11.96
C VAL A 19 -3.24 -21.53 -11.96
N SER A 20 -3.26 -20.87 -13.11
CA SER A 20 -2.98 -19.42 -13.22
C SER A 20 -4.03 -18.57 -12.47
N LEU A 21 -5.29 -18.98 -12.51
CA LEU A 21 -6.38 -18.30 -11.81
C LEU A 21 -6.26 -18.45 -10.27
N ILE A 22 -5.89 -19.65 -9.79
CA ILE A 22 -5.70 -19.94 -8.36
C ILE A 22 -4.53 -19.12 -7.77
N VAL A 23 -3.43 -19.00 -8.51
CA VAL A 23 -2.27 -18.18 -8.09
C VAL A 23 -2.67 -16.69 -7.97
N SER A 24 -3.50 -16.20 -8.87
CA SER A 24 -3.93 -14.79 -8.88
C SER A 24 -4.80 -14.43 -7.66
N ILE A 25 -5.72 -15.31 -7.27
CA ILE A 25 -6.62 -15.10 -6.12
C ILE A 25 -5.85 -15.11 -4.79
N SER A 26 -4.85 -16.00 -4.67
CA SER A 26 -4.07 -16.13 -3.44
C SER A 26 -3.18 -14.92 -3.14
N ILE A 27 -2.76 -14.17 -4.17
CA ILE A 27 -1.89 -13.01 -4.00
C ILE A 27 -2.72 -11.77 -3.62
N SER A 28 -3.95 -11.61 -4.14
CA SER A 28 -4.76 -10.41 -3.87
C SER A 28 -5.23 -10.28 -2.42
N GLU A 29 -5.48 -11.39 -1.71
CA GLU A 29 -5.92 -11.34 -0.30
C GLU A 29 -4.79 -11.05 0.69
N VAL A 30 -3.53 -11.34 0.33
CA VAL A 30 -2.38 -11.12 1.23
C VAL A 30 -2.02 -9.62 1.32
N PHE A 31 -2.41 -8.81 0.34
CA PHE A 31 -1.99 -7.41 0.26
C PHE A 31 -3.11 -6.38 0.48
N HIS A 32 -4.38 -6.77 0.65
CA HIS A 32 -5.43 -5.81 1.00
C HIS A 32 -5.52 -5.63 2.51
N LEU A 33 -4.80 -4.64 3.04
CA LEU A 33 -4.97 -4.21 4.42
C LEU A 33 -6.16 -3.24 4.49
N PRO A 34 -7.33 -3.61 5.04
CA PRO A 34 -8.54 -2.79 4.99
C PRO A 34 -8.41 -1.46 5.74
N TYR A 35 -7.37 -1.33 6.57
CA TYR A 35 -7.02 -0.11 7.30
C TYR A 35 -6.11 0.85 6.51
N CYS A 36 -5.58 0.43 5.37
CA CYS A 36 -4.69 1.26 4.57
C CYS A 36 -5.45 1.93 3.44
N GLN A 37 -5.58 3.25 3.50
CA GLN A 37 -6.13 4.01 2.39
C GLN A 37 -5.03 4.33 1.38
N THR A 38 -5.37 4.21 0.09
CA THR A 38 -4.51 4.65 -1.00
C THR A 38 -4.22 6.14 -0.86
N PHE A 39 -2.97 6.54 -1.02
CA PHE A 39 -2.54 7.93 -1.03
C PHE A 39 -3.16 8.62 -2.25
N ILE A 40 -4.33 9.22 -2.09
CA ILE A 40 -4.88 10.12 -3.09
C ILE A 40 -4.01 11.36 -3.06
N TYR A 41 -3.22 11.58 -4.12
CA TYR A 41 -2.53 12.85 -4.39
C TYR A 41 -3.60 13.92 -4.69
N SER A 42 -4.39 14.28 -3.69
CA SER A 42 -5.18 15.48 -3.74
C SER A 42 -4.27 16.57 -3.19
N SER A 43 -3.86 17.48 -4.08
CA SER A 43 -3.12 18.71 -3.76
C SER A 43 -3.85 19.62 -2.76
N THR A 44 -5.02 19.22 -2.27
CA THR A 44 -5.68 19.80 -1.11
C THR A 44 -5.07 19.21 0.15
N GLN A 45 -4.28 20.04 0.82
CA GLN A 45 -3.78 19.89 2.19
C GLN A 45 -4.82 19.18 3.07
N SER A 46 -4.75 17.85 3.16
CA SER A 46 -5.66 17.08 3.98
C SER A 46 -5.31 17.35 5.43
N VAL A 47 -6.22 18.00 6.14
CA VAL A 47 -6.07 18.26 7.57
C VAL A 47 -6.00 16.91 8.26
N THR A 48 -4.81 16.58 8.78
CA THR A 48 -4.60 15.34 9.54
C THR A 48 -5.53 15.34 10.76
N LYS A 49 -6.38 14.32 10.88
CA LYS A 49 -7.34 14.27 11.98
C LYS A 49 -6.64 13.79 13.26
N ILE A 50 -6.80 14.56 14.33
CA ILE A 50 -6.31 14.21 15.67
C ILE A 50 -7.26 13.17 16.27
N GLY A 51 -6.71 12.16 16.94
CA GLY A 51 -7.51 11.12 17.60
C GLY A 51 -6.65 9.96 18.08
N GLN A 52 -7.16 9.16 19.02
CA GLN A 52 -6.44 7.99 19.49
C GLN A 52 -6.26 6.98 18.36
N ASN A 53 -5.00 6.66 18.06
CA ASN A 53 -4.66 5.71 17.02
C ASN A 53 -4.61 4.30 17.58
N SER A 54 -5.32 3.37 16.93
CA SER A 54 -5.31 1.95 17.29
C SER A 54 -4.31 1.13 16.47
N PHE A 55 -3.67 1.71 15.45
CA PHE A 55 -2.72 0.99 14.61
C PHE A 55 -1.39 0.78 15.31
N THR A 56 -0.81 -0.39 15.05
CA THR A 56 0.56 -0.73 15.44
C THR A 56 1.57 -0.16 14.44
N ALA A 57 2.82 0.00 14.87
CA ALA A 57 3.91 0.43 13.98
C ALA A 57 4.06 -0.47 12.75
N SER A 58 3.86 -1.79 12.91
CA SER A 58 3.95 -2.76 11.81
C SER A 58 2.86 -2.53 10.76
N GLN A 59 1.62 -2.31 11.21
CA GLN A 59 0.48 -2.02 10.34
C GLN A 59 0.74 -0.75 9.53
N VAL A 60 1.21 0.32 10.18
CA VAL A 60 1.50 1.59 9.49
C VAL A 60 2.65 1.45 8.52
N LYS A 61 3.72 0.73 8.88
CA LYS A 61 4.85 0.47 7.99
C LYS A 61 4.39 -0.28 6.73
N ASN A 62 3.59 -1.33 6.89
CA ASN A 62 3.05 -2.09 5.77
C ASN A 62 2.16 -1.22 4.88
N CYS A 63 1.33 -0.37 5.48
CA CYS A 63 0.48 0.55 4.74
C CYS A 63 1.30 1.55 3.90
N LEU A 64 2.37 2.11 4.46
CA LEU A 64 3.28 2.99 3.72
C LEU A 64 3.94 2.23 2.55
N MET A 65 4.41 1.01 2.77
CA MET A 65 5.02 0.19 1.71
C MET A 65 4.04 -0.11 0.56
N GLN A 66 2.77 -0.44 0.87
CA GLN A 66 1.73 -0.66 -0.15
C GLN A 66 1.42 0.59 -0.96
N ASN A 67 1.60 1.78 -0.37
CA ASN A 67 1.47 3.06 -1.06
C ASN A 67 2.72 3.47 -1.86
N GLY A 68 3.70 2.58 -2.01
CA GLY A 68 4.92 2.83 -2.78
C GLY A 68 5.96 3.68 -2.04
N PHE A 69 5.81 3.86 -0.72
CA PHE A 69 6.84 4.51 0.09
C PHE A 69 7.95 3.51 0.43
N GLU A 70 9.19 3.96 0.25
CA GLU A 70 10.39 3.19 0.53
C GLU A 70 11.17 3.82 1.69
N ASN A 71 12.21 3.11 2.18
CA ASN A 71 13.18 3.65 3.14
C ASN A 71 12.52 4.33 4.36
N ILE A 72 11.51 3.69 4.93
CA ILE A 72 10.72 4.21 6.05
C ILE A 72 11.61 4.31 7.30
N LYS A 73 11.83 5.53 7.77
CA LYS A 73 12.65 5.85 8.95
C LYS A 73 11.87 6.71 9.93
N ARG A 74 12.31 6.74 11.19
CA ARG A 74 11.75 7.58 12.25
C ARG A 74 10.24 7.39 12.43
N LEU A 75 9.73 6.18 12.20
CA LEU A 75 8.32 5.85 12.39
C LEU A 75 7.98 5.91 13.87
N ARG A 76 7.10 6.83 14.25
CA ARG A 76 6.67 7.03 15.65
C ARG A 76 5.25 7.56 15.71
N LEU A 77 4.55 7.20 16.79
CA LEU A 77 3.28 7.80 17.15
C LEU A 77 3.57 9.08 17.95
N ASP A 78 2.94 10.19 17.59
CA ASP A 78 3.04 11.43 18.38
C ASP A 78 1.95 11.52 19.46
N ASP A 79 2.01 12.60 20.25
CA ASP A 79 1.08 12.94 21.32
C ASP A 79 -0.35 13.19 20.84
N LYS A 80 -0.55 13.44 19.54
CA LYS A 80 -1.85 13.68 18.89
C LYS A 80 -2.44 12.40 18.29
N GLY A 81 -1.79 11.26 18.47
CA GLY A 81 -2.18 9.99 17.86
C GLY A 81 -1.97 9.96 16.34
N ILE A 82 -1.01 10.73 15.84
CA ILE A 82 -0.63 10.75 14.43
C ILE A 82 0.68 9.99 14.28
N TRP A 83 0.68 8.99 13.41
CA TRP A 83 1.93 8.34 13.02
C TRP A 83 2.72 9.23 12.09
N ARG A 84 4.00 9.44 12.39
CA ARG A 84 4.92 10.24 11.57
C ARG A 84 6.07 9.37 11.10
N ALA A 85 6.46 9.53 9.84
CA ALA A 85 7.64 8.87 9.30
C ALA A 85 8.36 9.75 8.28
N LEU A 86 9.66 9.52 8.14
CA LEU A 86 10.44 9.96 7.00
C LEU A 86 10.44 8.81 5.98
N VAL A 87 10.05 9.10 4.75
CA VAL A 87 9.93 8.09 3.68
C VAL A 87 10.60 8.58 2.40
N LYS A 88 10.95 7.66 1.52
CA LYS A 88 11.39 7.95 0.16
C LYS A 88 10.24 7.66 -0.81
N PHE A 89 9.95 8.61 -1.70
CA PHE A 89 8.96 8.46 -2.76
C PHE A 89 9.46 9.17 -4.02
N LYS A 90 9.38 8.52 -5.19
CA LYS A 90 9.77 9.11 -6.49
C LYS A 90 11.08 9.91 -6.44
N LYS A 91 12.13 9.30 -5.86
CA LYS A 91 13.51 9.84 -5.69
C LYS A 91 13.71 10.93 -4.61
N SER A 92 12.65 11.40 -3.96
CA SER A 92 12.73 12.43 -2.90
C SER A 92 12.39 11.85 -1.54
N HIS A 93 12.86 12.50 -0.48
CA HIS A 93 12.45 12.17 0.89
C HIS A 93 11.34 13.11 1.35
N PHE A 94 10.32 12.56 2.00
CA PHE A 94 9.16 13.28 2.48
C PHE A 94 8.87 12.91 3.94
N PHE A 95 8.33 13.88 4.68
CA PHE A 95 7.66 13.57 5.93
C PHE A 95 6.21 13.23 5.63
N VAL A 96 5.78 12.08 6.12
CA VAL A 96 4.38 11.63 6.00
C VAL A 96 3.74 11.54 7.37
N SER A 97 2.44 11.78 7.38
CA SER A 97 1.58 11.63 8.53
C SER A 97 0.45 10.67 8.20
N VAL A 98 0.18 9.72 9.10
CA VAL A 98 -0.94 8.78 9.00
C VAL A 98 -1.84 9.00 10.20
N ASP A 99 -3.11 9.36 9.96
CA ASP A 99 -4.08 9.60 11.02
C ASP A 99 -4.76 8.31 11.51
N TYR A 100 -5.66 8.44 12.49
CA TYR A 100 -6.40 7.31 13.06
C TYR A 100 -7.35 6.63 12.06
N SER A 101 -7.71 7.29 10.95
CA SER A 101 -8.51 6.71 9.87
C SER A 101 -7.68 6.00 8.80
N GLY A 102 -6.35 5.99 8.93
CA GLY A 102 -5.45 5.39 7.95
C GLY A 102 -5.21 6.27 6.73
N THR A 103 -5.61 7.55 6.79
CA THR A 103 -5.35 8.52 5.72
C THR A 103 -3.90 8.98 5.79
N ILE A 104 -3.18 8.85 4.67
CA ILE A 104 -1.79 9.29 4.54
C ILE A 104 -1.77 10.71 3.97
N SER A 105 -0.99 11.59 4.59
CA SER A 105 -0.74 12.97 4.15
C SER A 105 0.76 13.21 4.02
N ILE A 106 1.18 13.81 2.89
CA ILE A 106 2.58 14.23 2.68
C ILE A 106 2.72 15.67 3.16
N GLN A 107 3.60 15.91 4.13
CA GLN A 107 4.03 17.24 4.50
C GLN A 107 5.22 17.60 3.62
N ASN A 108 5.01 18.55 2.71
CA ASN A 108 6.06 19.03 1.83
C ASN A 108 6.81 20.18 2.52
N GLU A 109 7.97 19.90 3.12
CA GLU A 109 8.93 20.97 3.47
C GLU A 109 9.77 21.30 2.23
N ARG A 110 9.22 22.21 1.41
CA ARG A 110 9.90 23.31 0.72
C ARG A 110 8.93 23.92 -0.29
N LYS A 111 8.16 24.92 0.15
CA LYS A 111 8.01 26.08 -0.72
C LYS A 111 9.38 26.73 -0.76
N LYS A 112 10.17 26.40 -1.78
CA LYS A 112 11.26 27.29 -2.20
C LYS A 112 10.51 28.49 -2.78
N TYR A 113 10.27 29.50 -1.95
CA TYR A 113 9.93 30.81 -2.47
C TYR A 113 11.18 31.25 -3.25
N ASP A 114 11.02 31.37 -4.56
CA ASP A 114 11.99 32.04 -5.44
C ASP A 114 12.08 33.53 -5.08
#